data_AF-J1LLP4-F1
#
_entry.id   AF-J1LLP4-F1
#
_cell.length_a   1.000
_cell.length_b   1.000
_cell.length_c   1.000
_cell.angle_alpha   90.00
_cell.angle_beta   90.00
_cell.angle_gamma   90.00
#
_symmetry.space_group_name_H-M   'P 1'
#
loop_
_entity.id
_entity.type
_entity.pdbx_description
1 polymer ?
#
loop_
_entity_poly.entity_id
_entity_poly.type
_entity_poly.pdbx_seq_one_letter_code
_entity_poly.pdbx_strand_id
1 'polypeptide(L)'
;MSYNQPTSSGKPPKNKKLSIYNAVMAILLVPLMGATITLGVLSGVRLNQARDLTAQTKQITAQTKATQTTNWCSSVRADNRADMGEIYNEYRTATDERRQAIDAECPNKVAIANLVSTYTAEDVFKFDQTCSLNDNKTAAHCTGSIEVLADKKPALSVYPSVSVTLVFTVTYDTAATQVGHTEPNAYTFAVPREGKADFEFDTAYDEKWGSYYKLYPNAFYPDE
;
A
#
# COMPACT_ATOMS: atom_id res chain seq x y z
N MET A 1 -48.42 33.29 -3.96
CA MET A 1 -47.56 32.92 -5.11
C MET A 1 -46.18 33.52 -4.88
N SER A 2 -45.16 32.66 -4.98
CA SER A 2 -43.71 32.90 -5.10
C SER A 2 -42.96 33.70 -4.04
N TYR A 3 -42.34 32.94 -3.12
CA TYR A 3 -41.03 33.28 -2.54
C TYR A 3 -39.94 32.99 -3.58
N ASN A 4 -39.09 33.97 -3.89
CA ASN A 4 -37.90 33.80 -4.72
C ASN A 4 -36.66 33.52 -3.87
N GLN A 5 -35.92 32.50 -4.27
CA GLN A 5 -34.68 31.99 -3.68
C GLN A 5 -33.49 32.95 -3.87
N PRO A 6 -32.53 32.98 -2.94
CA PRO A 6 -31.13 33.21 -3.25
C PRO A 6 -30.43 31.88 -3.54
N THR A 7 -29.78 31.78 -4.70
CA THR A 7 -28.88 30.70 -5.09
C THR A 7 -27.57 30.79 -4.31
N SER A 8 -27.46 30.05 -3.20
CA SER A 8 -26.18 29.77 -2.55
C SER A 8 -25.49 28.61 -3.27
N SER A 9 -24.54 28.93 -4.15
CA SER A 9 -23.57 27.96 -4.69
C SER A 9 -22.58 27.58 -3.57
N GLY A 10 -23.02 26.69 -2.69
CA GLY A 10 -22.20 26.03 -1.68
C GLY A 10 -21.73 24.68 -2.21
N LYS A 11 -20.47 24.61 -2.63
CA LYS A 11 -19.80 23.34 -2.94
C LYS A 11 -19.76 22.49 -1.65
N PRO A 12 -20.29 21.26 -1.62
CA PRO A 12 -20.25 20.45 -0.40
C PRO A 12 -18.80 20.05 -0.07
N PRO A 13 -18.43 19.97 1.21
CA PRO A 13 -17.09 19.60 1.63
C PRO A 13 -16.77 18.18 1.16
N LYS A 14 -15.65 18.01 0.46
CA LYS A 14 -15.12 16.70 0.03
C LYS A 14 -14.63 15.94 1.26
N ASN A 15 -15.54 15.23 1.92
CA ASN A 15 -15.22 14.25 2.95
C ASN A 15 -14.60 13.01 2.30
N LYS A 16 -13.31 13.07 1.95
CA LYS A 16 -12.52 11.96 1.37
C LYS A 16 -12.29 10.79 2.33
N LYS A 17 -12.71 10.90 3.60
CA LYS A 17 -12.44 9.88 4.64
C LYS A 17 -13.56 8.84 4.84
N LEU A 18 -14.75 9.04 4.25
CA LEU A 18 -15.82 8.03 4.33
C LEU A 18 -15.82 7.02 3.17
N SER A 19 -15.00 7.21 2.13
CA SER A 19 -14.99 6.31 0.95
C SER A 19 -14.04 5.10 1.11
N ILE A 20 -13.04 5.19 1.98
CA ILE A 20 -12.00 4.15 2.10
C ILE A 20 -12.45 3.01 3.02
N TYR A 21 -13.17 3.34 4.10
CA TYR A 21 -13.75 2.31 4.98
C TYR A 21 -14.75 1.41 4.25
N ASN A 22 -15.45 1.90 3.21
CA ASN A 22 -16.35 1.07 2.41
C ASN A 22 -15.62 0.19 1.38
N ALA A 23 -14.40 0.53 0.97
CA ALA A 23 -13.59 -0.33 0.09
C ALA A 23 -12.96 -1.49 0.88
N VAL A 24 -12.53 -1.24 2.12
CA VAL A 24 -11.95 -2.26 3.01
C VAL A 24 -13.05 -3.12 3.65
N MET A 25 -14.22 -2.57 4.02
CA MET A 25 -15.36 -3.38 4.50
C MET A 25 -16.04 -4.23 3.41
N ALA A 26 -15.90 -3.87 2.12
CA ALA A 26 -16.41 -4.71 1.03
C ALA A 26 -15.64 -6.04 0.91
N ILE A 27 -14.46 -6.15 1.53
CA ILE A 27 -13.63 -7.38 1.54
C ILE A 27 -14.18 -8.42 2.53
N LEU A 28 -15.03 -8.02 3.48
CA LEU A 28 -15.54 -8.90 4.56
C LEU A 28 -16.91 -9.58 4.28
N LEU A 29 -17.58 -9.28 3.17
CA LEU A 29 -18.94 -9.77 2.92
C LEU A 29 -19.09 -10.46 1.56
N VAL A 30 -18.71 -11.74 1.48
CA VAL A 30 -19.28 -12.66 0.48
C VAL A 30 -19.85 -13.87 1.23
N PRO A 31 -21.18 -14.09 1.20
CA PRO A 31 -21.83 -15.13 2.01
C PRO A 31 -21.49 -16.52 1.50
N LEU A 32 -21.20 -17.43 2.45
CA LEU A 32 -21.35 -18.87 2.25
C LEU A 32 -22.77 -19.15 1.74
N MET A 33 -22.90 -19.58 0.49
CA MET A 33 -24.10 -20.27 0.01
C MET A 33 -23.73 -21.69 -0.41
N GLY A 34 -23.54 -22.53 0.60
CA GLY A 34 -23.61 -23.98 0.44
C GLY A 34 -25.07 -24.37 0.26
N ALA A 35 -25.57 -24.38 -0.99
CA ALA A 35 -26.87 -24.92 -1.28
C ALA A 35 -26.82 -26.46 -1.15
N THR A 36 -27.22 -26.98 0.00
CA THR A 36 -27.50 -28.41 0.18
C THR A 36 -28.72 -28.78 -0.67
N ILE A 37 -28.49 -29.47 -1.80
CA ILE A 37 -29.56 -30.01 -2.62
C ILE A 37 -29.95 -31.39 -2.06
N THR A 38 -31.10 -31.45 -1.38
CA THR A 38 -31.74 -32.70 -0.95
C THR A 38 -32.15 -33.54 -2.17
N LEU A 39 -31.65 -34.78 -2.23
CA LEU A 39 -31.90 -35.75 -3.30
C LEU A 39 -33.32 -36.34 -3.22
N GLY A 40 -34.10 -36.14 -4.28
CA GLY A 40 -35.40 -36.77 -4.51
C GLY A 40 -35.50 -37.36 -5.93
N VAL A 41 -35.65 -38.68 -5.96
CA VAL A 41 -35.81 -39.71 -7.01
C VAL A 41 -36.28 -39.31 -8.45
N LEU A 42 -35.52 -39.84 -9.44
CA LEU A 42 -35.80 -40.21 -10.87
C LEU A 42 -36.03 -39.17 -11.99
N SER A 43 -35.06 -39.09 -12.93
CA SER A 43 -35.19 -39.22 -14.42
C SER A 43 -33.92 -38.68 -15.13
N GLY A 44 -33.48 -39.31 -16.24
CA GLY A 44 -32.20 -39.04 -16.93
C GLY A 44 -31.95 -37.59 -17.39
N VAL A 45 -33.02 -36.79 -17.52
CA VAL A 45 -32.95 -35.34 -17.78
C VAL A 45 -32.33 -34.59 -16.59
N ARG A 46 -32.62 -35.01 -15.35
CA ARG A 46 -31.99 -34.46 -14.15
C ARG A 46 -30.53 -34.88 -14.00
N LEU A 47 -30.11 -35.99 -14.63
CA LEU A 47 -28.71 -36.44 -14.59
C LEU A 47 -27.83 -35.56 -15.48
N ASN A 48 -28.34 -35.13 -16.64
CA ASN A 48 -27.69 -34.14 -17.49
C ASN A 48 -27.74 -32.74 -16.87
N GLN A 49 -28.87 -32.33 -16.29
CA GLN A 49 -28.94 -31.07 -15.53
C GLN A 49 -28.04 -31.08 -14.29
N ALA A 50 -27.94 -32.19 -13.55
CA ALA A 50 -27.04 -32.29 -12.40
C ALA A 50 -25.58 -32.25 -12.82
N ARG A 51 -25.21 -32.87 -13.95
CA ARG A 51 -23.86 -32.77 -14.52
C ARG A 51 -23.55 -31.35 -14.97
N ASP A 52 -24.49 -30.69 -15.62
CA ASP A 52 -24.38 -29.29 -16.07
C ASP A 52 -24.27 -28.33 -14.87
N LEU A 53 -25.13 -28.46 -13.86
CA LEU A 53 -25.02 -27.71 -12.60
C LEU A 53 -23.70 -27.99 -11.88
N THR A 54 -23.23 -29.23 -11.86
CA THR A 54 -21.94 -29.58 -11.23
C THR A 54 -20.78 -28.94 -12.01
N ALA A 55 -20.83 -28.97 -13.34
CA ALA A 55 -19.83 -28.32 -14.19
C ALA A 55 -19.84 -26.80 -13.99
N GLN A 56 -21.01 -26.17 -13.99
CA GLN A 56 -21.19 -24.75 -13.71
C GLN A 56 -20.72 -24.39 -12.29
N THR A 57 -21.04 -25.20 -11.28
CA THR A 57 -20.59 -24.97 -9.90
C THR A 57 -19.06 -25.06 -9.80
N LYS A 58 -18.45 -26.05 -10.47
CA LYS A 58 -16.99 -26.15 -10.55
C LYS A 58 -16.37 -24.95 -11.25
N GLN A 59 -16.98 -24.49 -12.34
CA GLN A 59 -16.54 -23.31 -13.08
C GLN A 59 -16.65 -22.04 -12.24
N ILE A 60 -17.78 -21.80 -11.57
CA ILE A 60 -17.97 -20.66 -10.66
C ILE A 60 -16.97 -20.71 -9.52
N THR A 61 -16.74 -21.89 -8.94
CA THR A 61 -15.76 -22.07 -7.86
C THR A 61 -14.35 -21.74 -8.35
N ALA A 62 -13.97 -22.22 -9.54
CA ALA A 62 -12.68 -21.93 -10.14
C ALA A 62 -12.53 -20.43 -10.47
N GLN A 63 -13.55 -19.80 -11.03
CA GLN A 63 -13.58 -18.36 -11.31
C GLN A 63 -13.48 -17.52 -10.03
N THR A 64 -14.17 -17.93 -8.97
CA THR A 64 -14.11 -17.27 -7.67
C THR A 64 -12.70 -17.35 -7.10
N LYS A 65 -12.08 -18.52 -7.13
CA LYS A 65 -10.68 -18.70 -6.69
C LYS A 65 -9.73 -17.82 -7.48
N ALA A 66 -9.81 -17.84 -8.82
CA ALA A 66 -8.98 -17.00 -9.68
C ALA A 66 -9.18 -15.51 -9.37
N THR A 67 -10.42 -15.06 -9.19
CA THR A 67 -10.73 -13.67 -8.83
C THR A 67 -10.12 -13.30 -7.47
N GLN A 68 -10.20 -14.17 -6.48
CA GLN A 68 -9.59 -13.93 -5.16
C GLN A 68 -8.06 -13.85 -5.23
N THR A 69 -7.42 -14.68 -6.07
CA THR A 69 -5.97 -14.63 -6.31
C THR A 69 -5.58 -13.31 -6.97
N THR A 70 -6.21 -12.96 -8.09
CA THR A 70 -5.95 -11.71 -8.81
C THR A 70 -6.20 -10.48 -7.95
N ASN A 71 -7.27 -10.48 -7.14
CA ASN A 71 -7.57 -9.39 -6.23
C ASN A 71 -6.49 -9.23 -5.16
N TRP A 72 -6.01 -10.34 -4.59
CA TRP A 72 -4.92 -10.29 -3.62
C TRP A 72 -3.63 -9.76 -4.26
N CYS A 73 -3.24 -10.28 -5.42
CA CYS A 73 -2.06 -9.80 -6.17
C CYS A 73 -2.16 -8.30 -6.48
N SER A 74 -3.36 -7.85 -6.87
CA SER A 74 -3.64 -6.44 -7.16
C SER A 74 -3.66 -5.57 -5.91
N SER A 75 -3.83 -6.12 -4.71
CA SER A 75 -3.81 -5.36 -3.46
C SER A 75 -2.40 -4.98 -3.03
N VAL A 76 -1.37 -5.73 -3.47
CA VAL A 76 0.04 -5.43 -3.19
C VAL A 76 0.55 -4.36 -4.16
N ARG A 77 0.49 -3.11 -3.70
CA ARG A 77 0.85 -1.89 -4.45
C ARG A 77 1.32 -0.80 -3.50
N ALA A 78 2.08 0.17 -4.02
CA ALA A 78 2.72 1.21 -3.21
C ALA A 78 1.75 2.12 -2.44
N ASP A 79 0.56 2.37 -2.98
CA ASP A 79 -0.54 3.11 -2.34
C ASP A 79 -1.15 2.36 -1.13
N ASN A 80 -1.07 1.02 -1.11
CA ASN A 80 -1.56 0.19 -0.01
C ASN A 80 -0.47 -0.17 1.01
N ARG A 81 0.71 0.48 0.96
CA ARG A 81 1.86 0.17 1.83
C ARG A 81 1.52 0.18 3.33
N ALA A 82 0.65 1.08 3.76
CA ALA A 82 0.27 1.22 5.17
C ALA A 82 -0.53 0.00 5.67
N ASP A 83 -1.23 -0.67 4.75
CA ASP A 83 -2.07 -1.84 5.03
C ASP A 83 -1.33 -3.16 4.71
N MET A 84 -0.04 -3.09 4.35
CA MET A 84 0.71 -4.26 3.86
C MET A 84 0.81 -5.37 4.92
N GLY A 85 0.86 -5.01 6.20
CA GLY A 85 0.80 -5.98 7.30
C GLY A 85 -0.49 -6.80 7.29
N GLU A 86 -1.64 -6.17 7.03
CA GLU A 86 -2.93 -6.84 6.92
C GLU A 86 -3.00 -7.70 5.65
N ILE A 87 -2.58 -7.15 4.51
CA ILE A 87 -2.56 -7.85 3.22
C ILE A 87 -1.70 -9.11 3.29
N TYR A 88 -0.50 -9.02 3.87
CA TYR A 88 0.38 -10.17 4.02
C TYR A 88 -0.18 -11.18 5.03
N ASN A 89 -0.83 -10.74 6.10
CA ASN A 89 -1.47 -11.64 7.04
C ASN A 89 -2.67 -12.38 6.43
N GLU A 90 -3.44 -11.77 5.51
CA GLU A 90 -4.49 -12.45 4.74
C GLU A 90 -3.90 -13.63 3.96
N TYR A 91 -2.79 -13.41 3.25
CA TYR A 91 -2.06 -14.49 2.56
C TYR A 91 -1.58 -15.56 3.53
N ARG A 92 -0.94 -15.16 4.64
CA ARG A 92 -0.35 -16.08 5.62
C ARG A 92 -1.39 -16.93 6.34
N THR A 93 -2.62 -16.45 6.49
CA THR A 93 -3.73 -17.16 7.15
C THR A 93 -4.69 -17.84 6.17
N ALA A 94 -4.50 -17.68 4.86
CA ALA A 94 -5.25 -18.38 3.83
C ALA A 94 -5.01 -19.91 3.85
N THR A 95 -5.84 -20.65 3.12
CA THR A 95 -5.61 -22.09 2.92
C THR A 95 -4.38 -22.34 2.05
N ASP A 96 -3.79 -23.53 2.14
CA ASP A 96 -2.64 -23.92 1.33
C ASP A 96 -2.92 -23.79 -0.17
N GLU A 97 -4.12 -24.18 -0.61
CA GLU A 97 -4.50 -24.08 -2.03
C GLU A 97 -4.55 -22.62 -2.50
N ARG A 98 -5.01 -21.70 -1.65
CA ARG A 98 -5.06 -20.27 -1.98
C ARG A 98 -3.67 -19.66 -2.00
N ARG A 99 -2.81 -19.99 -1.05
CA ARG A 99 -1.40 -19.55 -1.05
C ARG A 99 -0.67 -20.03 -2.31
N GLN A 100 -0.79 -21.31 -2.65
CA GLN A 100 -0.17 -21.87 -3.85
C GLN A 100 -0.67 -21.20 -5.13
N ALA A 101 -1.95 -20.86 -5.22
CA ALA A 101 -2.49 -20.12 -6.36
C ALA A 101 -1.89 -18.71 -6.45
N ILE A 102 -1.75 -18.01 -5.31
CA ILE A 102 -1.13 -16.68 -5.23
C ILE A 102 0.36 -16.75 -5.59
N ASP A 103 1.10 -17.71 -5.03
CA ASP A 103 2.53 -17.90 -5.29
C ASP A 103 2.80 -18.20 -6.77
N ALA A 104 1.88 -18.91 -7.43
CA ALA A 104 1.96 -19.20 -8.86
C ALA A 104 1.61 -17.97 -9.73
N GLU A 105 0.68 -17.12 -9.30
CA GLU A 105 0.21 -15.97 -10.08
C GLU A 105 1.11 -14.74 -9.93
N CYS A 106 1.58 -14.44 -8.71
CA CYS A 106 2.32 -13.21 -8.41
C CYS A 106 3.40 -13.38 -7.32
N PRO A 107 4.42 -14.24 -7.52
CA PRO A 107 5.43 -14.54 -6.50
C PRO A 107 6.19 -13.29 -6.02
N ASN A 108 6.47 -12.34 -6.91
CA ASN A 108 7.16 -11.09 -6.55
C ASN A 108 6.31 -10.22 -5.61
N LYS A 109 4.99 -10.19 -5.78
CA LYS A 109 4.06 -9.49 -4.87
C LYS A 109 4.06 -10.10 -3.47
N VAL A 110 4.17 -11.43 -3.36
CA VAL A 110 4.30 -12.10 -2.06
C VAL A 110 5.59 -11.69 -1.35
N ALA A 111 6.70 -11.66 -2.08
CA ALA A 111 7.98 -11.20 -1.53
C ALA A 111 7.93 -9.72 -1.11
N ILE A 112 7.31 -8.85 -1.92
CA ILE A 112 7.10 -7.43 -1.57
C ILE A 112 6.26 -7.30 -0.31
N ALA A 113 5.13 -8.01 -0.23
CA ALA A 113 4.22 -7.92 0.90
C ALA A 113 4.89 -8.36 2.20
N ASN A 114 5.68 -9.44 2.16
CA ASN A 114 6.50 -9.87 3.29
C ASN A 114 7.52 -8.79 3.69
N LEU A 115 8.28 -8.26 2.72
CA LEU A 115 9.35 -7.31 2.99
C LEU A 115 8.83 -5.99 3.59
N VAL A 116 7.80 -5.41 2.98
CA VAL A 116 7.21 -4.13 3.39
C VAL A 116 6.39 -4.26 4.68
N SER A 117 5.83 -5.43 4.98
CA SER A 117 5.17 -5.66 6.28
C SER A 117 6.13 -5.93 7.42
N THR A 118 7.34 -6.42 7.13
CA THR A 118 8.32 -6.83 8.15
C THR A 118 9.27 -5.71 8.54
N TYR A 119 9.69 -4.89 7.59
CA TYR A 119 10.77 -3.93 7.79
C TYR A 119 10.30 -2.49 7.60
N THR A 120 10.82 -1.60 8.44
CA THR A 120 10.73 -0.15 8.20
C THR A 120 11.80 0.27 7.18
N ALA A 121 11.70 1.49 6.65
CA ALA A 121 12.75 2.00 5.77
C ALA A 121 14.10 2.15 6.50
N GLU A 122 14.10 2.47 7.80
CA GLU A 122 15.31 2.55 8.61
C GLU A 122 15.97 1.17 8.84
N ASP A 123 15.20 0.08 8.81
CA ASP A 123 15.72 -1.30 8.88
C ASP A 123 16.34 -1.78 7.56
N VAL A 124 16.15 -1.03 6.47
CA VAL A 124 16.52 -1.44 5.11
C VAL A 124 17.64 -0.58 4.53
N PHE A 125 17.66 0.69 4.89
CA PHE A 125 18.56 1.66 4.29
C PHE A 125 19.46 2.34 5.32
N LYS A 126 20.74 2.47 4.97
CA LYS A 126 21.62 3.49 5.53
C LYS A 126 21.32 4.81 4.83
N PHE A 127 21.18 5.87 5.62
CA PHE A 127 20.79 7.19 5.13
C PHE A 127 21.73 8.24 5.71
N ASP A 128 22.36 9.01 4.82
CA ASP A 128 23.26 10.12 5.18
C ASP A 128 22.77 11.38 4.47
N GLN A 129 22.55 12.46 5.21
CA GLN A 129 21.84 13.64 4.71
C GLN A 129 22.31 14.93 5.37
N THR A 130 22.14 16.02 4.66
CA THR A 130 22.26 17.38 5.18
C THR A 130 21.13 18.23 4.61
N CYS A 131 20.64 19.18 5.40
CA CYS A 131 19.75 20.21 4.92
C CYS A 131 20.26 21.58 5.36
N SER A 132 19.99 22.60 4.57
CA SER A 132 20.28 23.99 4.90
C SER A 132 19.09 24.86 4.53
N LEU A 133 18.74 25.79 5.41
CA LEU A 133 17.67 26.76 5.11
C LEU A 133 18.19 27.79 4.11
N ASN A 134 17.31 28.23 3.22
CA ASN A 134 17.57 29.40 2.38
C ASN A 134 17.63 30.69 3.23
N ASP A 135 18.16 31.77 2.65
CA ASP A 135 18.37 33.04 3.37
C ASP A 135 17.08 33.61 3.99
N ASN A 136 15.95 33.46 3.30
CA ASN A 136 14.65 33.95 3.75
C ASN A 136 13.93 33.00 4.72
N LYS A 137 14.51 31.82 5.00
CA LYS A 137 13.95 30.77 5.86
C LYS A 137 12.52 30.39 5.48
N THR A 138 12.30 30.18 4.19
CA THR A 138 11.03 29.72 3.61
C THR A 138 11.14 28.33 2.99
N ALA A 139 12.35 27.82 2.82
CA ALA A 139 12.63 26.52 2.26
C ALA A 139 13.90 25.92 2.87
N ALA A 140 13.94 24.59 2.94
CA ALA A 140 15.12 23.82 3.25
C ALA A 140 15.60 23.13 1.98
N HIS A 141 16.86 23.35 1.62
CA HIS A 141 17.55 22.63 0.57
C HIS A 141 18.23 21.42 1.18
N CYS A 142 17.89 20.21 0.73
CA CYS A 142 18.36 18.95 1.29
C CYS A 142 19.12 18.15 0.24
N THR A 143 20.28 17.64 0.64
CA THR A 143 21.10 16.72 -0.16
C THR A 143 21.52 15.52 0.68
N GLY A 144 21.81 14.41 0.02
CA GLY A 144 22.29 13.23 0.71
C GLY A 144 22.42 12.02 -0.18
N SER A 145 22.67 10.89 0.48
CA SER A 145 22.80 9.58 -0.14
C SER A 145 22.05 8.54 0.67
N ILE A 146 21.57 7.52 -0.02
CA ILE A 146 20.95 6.34 0.57
C ILE A 146 21.62 5.09 0.03
N GLU A 147 21.82 4.10 0.89
CA GLU A 147 22.35 2.80 0.51
C GLU A 147 21.55 1.67 1.16
N VAL A 148 21.21 0.64 0.39
CA VAL A 148 20.61 -0.59 0.90
C VAL A 148 21.62 -1.30 1.82
N LEU A 149 21.18 -1.66 3.02
CA LEU A 149 22.00 -2.41 3.97
C LEU A 149 22.45 -3.76 3.39
N ALA A 150 23.67 -4.18 3.73
CA ALA A 150 24.32 -5.32 3.09
C ALA A 150 23.54 -6.64 3.22
N ASP A 151 22.89 -6.85 4.37
CA ASP A 151 22.05 -8.02 4.65
C ASP A 151 20.69 -7.98 3.92
N LYS A 152 20.26 -6.80 3.47
CA LYS A 152 19.01 -6.58 2.72
C LYS A 152 19.21 -6.57 1.20
N LYS A 153 20.44 -6.33 0.72
CA LYS A 153 20.77 -6.33 -0.72
C LYS A 153 20.29 -7.56 -1.48
N PRO A 154 20.47 -8.81 -1.00
CA PRO A 154 20.01 -9.99 -1.73
C PRO A 154 18.49 -9.98 -1.99
N ALA A 155 17.70 -9.52 -1.02
CA ALA A 155 16.24 -9.47 -1.13
C ALA A 155 15.75 -8.36 -2.08
N LEU A 156 16.51 -7.27 -2.22
CA LEU A 156 16.12 -6.11 -3.02
C LEU A 156 16.71 -6.09 -4.43
N SER A 157 17.86 -6.74 -4.66
CA SER A 157 18.55 -6.76 -5.95
C SER A 157 17.81 -7.50 -7.06
N VAL A 158 16.74 -8.24 -6.73
CA VAL A 158 15.89 -8.90 -7.73
C VAL A 158 14.99 -7.90 -8.46
N TYR A 159 14.69 -6.76 -7.83
CA TYR A 159 13.87 -5.69 -8.39
C TYR A 159 14.73 -4.73 -9.25
N PRO A 160 14.16 -4.08 -10.27
CA PRO A 160 14.84 -3.02 -11.03
C PRO A 160 15.22 -1.81 -10.16
N SER A 161 14.32 -1.42 -9.26
CA SER A 161 14.52 -0.30 -8.33
C SER A 161 13.63 -0.45 -7.09
N VAL A 162 13.87 0.41 -6.10
CA VAL A 162 13.05 0.56 -4.92
C VAL A 162 12.69 2.03 -4.74
N SER A 163 11.41 2.34 -4.82
CA SER A 163 10.90 3.67 -4.48
C SER A 163 11.06 3.93 -2.99
N VAL A 164 11.68 5.04 -2.60
CA VAL A 164 11.84 5.48 -1.22
C VAL A 164 11.22 6.86 -1.04
N THR A 165 10.39 7.01 -0.01
CA THR A 165 9.75 8.28 0.37
C THR A 165 10.37 8.82 1.64
N LEU A 166 10.89 10.05 1.54
CA LEU A 166 11.43 10.81 2.65
C LEU A 166 10.36 11.67 3.32
N VAL A 167 10.50 11.80 4.63
CA VAL A 167 9.69 12.69 5.45
C VAL A 167 10.57 13.79 5.99
N PHE A 168 10.12 15.03 5.83
CA PHE A 168 10.74 16.19 6.44
C PHE A 168 9.86 16.65 7.62
N THR A 169 10.44 16.67 8.82
CA THR A 169 9.75 17.11 10.03
C THR A 169 10.46 18.31 10.63
N VAL A 170 9.70 19.34 10.99
CA VAL A 170 10.17 20.52 11.72
C VAL A 170 9.69 20.42 13.17
N THR A 171 10.61 20.65 14.10
CA THR A 171 10.41 20.44 15.54
C THR A 171 10.88 21.64 16.36
N TYR A 172 10.30 21.77 17.55
CA TYR A 172 10.66 22.84 18.50
C TYR A 172 11.86 22.47 19.38
N ASP A 173 12.24 21.19 19.42
CA ASP A 173 13.36 20.65 20.18
C ASP A 173 14.27 19.76 19.32
N THR A 174 15.54 19.63 19.75
CA THR A 174 16.55 18.80 19.07
C THR A 174 16.28 17.30 19.16
N ALA A 175 15.50 16.85 20.16
CA ALA A 175 15.15 15.44 20.33
C ALA A 175 13.96 15.03 19.43
N ALA A 176 13.39 15.96 18.68
CA ALA A 176 12.22 15.77 17.82
C ALA A 176 10.97 15.22 18.55
N THR A 177 10.82 15.56 19.83
CA THR A 177 9.68 15.12 20.65
C THR A 177 8.46 16.01 20.49
N GLN A 178 8.67 17.30 20.18
CA GLN A 178 7.62 18.29 19.94
C GLN A 178 7.59 18.66 18.44
N VAL A 179 6.76 17.93 17.70
CA VAL A 179 6.54 18.14 16.27
C VAL A 179 5.67 19.37 16.04
N GLY A 180 6.15 20.33 15.23
CA GLY A 180 5.37 21.47 14.78
C GLY A 180 4.79 21.28 13.38
N HIS A 181 5.56 20.68 12.47
CA HIS A 181 5.09 20.35 11.12
C HIS A 181 5.75 19.10 10.57
N THR A 182 5.01 18.34 9.76
CA THR A 182 5.51 17.18 9.02
C THR A 182 5.04 17.29 7.59
N GLU A 183 5.98 17.22 6.66
CA GLU A 183 5.73 17.00 5.24
C GLU A 183 5.94 15.51 4.95
N PRO A 184 4.86 14.70 4.92
CA PRO A 184 4.96 13.24 4.88
C PRO A 184 5.45 12.66 3.54
N ASN A 185 5.44 13.46 2.46
CA ASN A 185 5.96 13.06 1.16
C ASN A 185 6.89 14.14 0.62
N ALA A 186 7.84 14.57 1.46
CA ALA A 186 8.76 15.66 1.12
C ALA A 186 9.53 15.39 -0.17
N TYR A 187 9.95 14.14 -0.38
CA TYR A 187 10.58 13.70 -1.61
C TYR A 187 10.40 12.20 -1.81
N THR A 188 10.23 11.76 -3.06
CA THR A 188 10.22 10.33 -3.42
C THR A 188 11.12 10.12 -4.62
N PHE A 189 12.00 9.13 -4.53
CA PHE A 189 12.97 8.81 -5.55
C PHE A 189 13.21 7.30 -5.62
N ALA A 190 13.81 6.84 -6.71
CA ALA A 190 14.10 5.43 -6.93
C ALA A 190 15.56 5.13 -6.59
N VAL A 191 15.78 4.13 -5.73
CA VAL A 191 17.10 3.52 -5.50
C VAL A 191 17.26 2.41 -6.52
N PRO A 192 18.27 2.46 -7.41
CA PRO A 192 18.44 1.45 -8.43
C PRO A 192 18.95 0.13 -7.82
N ARG A 193 18.92 -0.94 -8.60
CA ARG A 193 19.30 -2.31 -8.18
C ARG A 193 20.67 -2.41 -7.50
N GLU A 194 21.63 -1.56 -7.89
CA GLU A 194 22.96 -1.47 -7.29
C GLU A 194 22.91 -1.11 -5.80
N GLY A 195 21.77 -0.57 -5.35
CA GLY A 195 21.44 -0.34 -3.96
C GLY A 195 22.01 0.95 -3.42
N LYS A 196 22.33 1.93 -4.27
CA LYS A 196 22.77 3.28 -3.85
C LYS A 196 22.16 4.35 -4.74
N ALA A 197 21.76 5.47 -4.14
CA ALA A 197 21.33 6.66 -4.87
C ALA A 197 21.65 7.93 -4.07
N ASP A 198 21.98 8.99 -4.79
CA ASP A 198 22.08 10.33 -4.25
C ASP A 198 20.77 11.09 -4.51
N PHE A 199 20.45 12.05 -3.65
CA PHE A 199 19.27 12.90 -3.81
C PHE A 199 19.58 14.36 -3.50
N GLU A 200 18.81 15.23 -4.15
CA GLU A 200 18.82 16.67 -3.95
C GLU A 200 17.41 17.20 -4.21
N PHE A 201 16.85 17.95 -3.24
CA PHE A 201 15.52 18.54 -3.37
C PHE A 201 15.35 19.72 -2.41
N ASP A 202 14.39 20.58 -2.73
CA ASP A 202 13.90 21.62 -1.83
C ASP A 202 12.57 21.20 -1.20
N THR A 203 12.37 21.54 0.07
CA THR A 203 11.10 21.38 0.76
C THR A 203 10.71 22.64 1.52
N ALA A 204 9.42 22.84 1.74
CA ALA A 204 8.92 24.02 2.41
C ALA A 204 9.39 24.08 3.87
N TYR A 205 9.61 25.30 4.36
CA TYR A 205 9.94 25.55 5.76
C TYR A 205 9.29 26.87 6.21
N ASP A 206 8.86 26.93 7.47
CA ASP A 206 8.41 28.14 8.14
C ASP A 206 8.95 28.11 9.57
N GLU A 207 9.57 29.20 10.04
CA GLU A 207 10.08 29.31 11.42
C GLU A 207 9.00 29.12 12.48
N LYS A 208 7.73 29.34 12.13
CA LYS A 208 6.58 29.07 13.01
C LYS A 208 6.37 27.59 13.27
N TRP A 209 6.96 26.70 12.47
CA TRP A 209 6.88 25.26 12.67
C TRP A 209 7.94 24.75 13.66
N GLY A 210 8.95 25.57 13.98
CA GLY A 210 10.03 25.20 14.88
C GLY A 210 11.38 25.77 14.42
N SER A 211 12.45 25.34 15.10
CA SER A 211 13.82 25.79 14.81
C SER A 211 14.77 24.63 14.48
N TYR A 212 14.28 23.39 14.57
CA TYR A 212 15.03 22.19 14.27
C TYR A 212 14.31 21.40 13.19
N TYR A 213 15.04 20.58 12.45
CA TYR A 213 14.47 19.73 11.42
C TYR A 213 15.11 18.34 11.42
N LYS A 214 14.34 17.35 10.98
CA LYS A 214 14.78 15.98 10.76
C LYS A 214 14.30 15.52 9.39
N LEU A 215 15.22 14.99 8.59
CA LEU A 215 14.95 14.28 7.35
C LEU A 215 15.28 12.81 7.55
N TYR A 216 14.35 11.91 7.21
CA TYR A 216 14.54 10.47 7.35
C TYR A 216 13.67 9.70 6.34
N PRO A 217 14.06 8.48 5.95
CA PRO A 217 13.25 7.62 5.11
C PRO A 217 12.10 7.05 5.95
N ASN A 218 10.87 7.17 5.46
CA ASN A 218 9.68 6.71 6.19
C ASN A 218 9.04 5.48 5.55
N ALA A 219 9.11 5.39 4.23
CA ALA A 219 8.50 4.30 3.49
C ALA A 219 9.38 3.91 2.31
N PHE A 220 9.27 2.64 1.92
CA PHE A 220 9.85 2.14 0.69
C PHE A 220 8.91 1.14 0.03
N TYR A 221 9.10 0.92 -1.26
CA TYR A 221 8.36 -0.07 -2.03
C TYR A 221 9.21 -0.57 -3.21
N PRO A 222 9.51 -1.88 -3.32
CA PRO A 222 10.21 -2.43 -4.47
C PRO A 222 9.36 -2.34 -5.74
N ASP A 223 9.94 -1.80 -6.81
CA ASP A 223 9.26 -1.64 -8.09
C ASP A 223 9.34 -2.95 -8.90
N GLU A 224 8.30 -3.28 -9.67
CA GLU A 224 8.27 -4.48 -10.54
C GLU A 224 8.32 -4.11 -12.01
#